data_AF-A0A9P1DL90-F1
#
_entry.id   AF-A0A9P1DL90-F1
#
_cell.length_a   1.000
_cell.length_b   1.000
_cell.length_c   1.000
_cell.angle_alpha   90.00
_cell.angle_beta   90.00
_cell.angle_gamma   90.00
#
_symmetry.space_group_name_H-M   'P 1'
#
loop_
_entity.id
_entity.type
_entity.pdbx_description
1 polymer ?
#
loop_
_entity_poly.entity_id
_entity_poly.type
_entity_poly.pdbx_seq_one_letter_code
_entity_poly.pdbx_strand_id
1 'polypeptide(L)'
;MATEDLSLLRYGDGDLGDAEAVPMAAAKETCRWRWRPWLRTQIFVALGVSTLVLYLWPFERAAAGVSQAIALEEVNSILPEVAVQPYGVLGVQLDSLHHFVRQAAEPWGLTAVLDPAGLRFIHDIGPAGAGGASRAIYSWLRINLDPRFPGDVREAVQKECDAKMHKYGDKQVIHVVGPDFTNVPWASFEAQAEASQKLTTAYKHVLEEFEASDAQRLRLLPISGGINAGPFFKQLPQLTFEAIDKAFRSLPMSSKHHLLQSFKKHKLEMCIFEETSLAAYQAACPTCA
;
A
#
# COMPACT_ATOMS: atom_id res chain seq x y z
N MET A 1 14.94 -39.64 -5.77
CA MET A 1 14.31 -39.22 -7.04
C MET A 1 12.86 -39.63 -6.97
N ALA A 2 12.01 -38.74 -6.49
CA ALA A 2 10.56 -38.92 -6.47
C ALA A 2 9.98 -37.65 -7.11
N THR A 3 9.38 -37.81 -8.27
CA THR A 3 8.63 -36.78 -8.98
C THR A 3 7.24 -36.76 -8.36
N GLU A 4 6.94 -35.75 -7.54
CA GLU A 4 5.60 -35.54 -7.01
C GLU A 4 4.74 -34.74 -8.00
N ASP A 5 3.52 -35.24 -8.11
CA ASP A 5 2.42 -34.95 -9.00
C ASP A 5 1.86 -33.52 -8.81
N LEU A 6 1.95 -32.70 -9.85
CA LEU A 6 1.51 -31.29 -9.88
C LEU A 6 0.10 -31.10 -10.47
N SER A 7 -0.76 -32.13 -10.43
CA SER A 7 -2.05 -32.11 -11.13
C SER A 7 -3.25 -31.45 -10.41
N LEU A 8 -3.07 -30.79 -9.26
CA LEU A 8 -4.19 -30.29 -8.43
C LEU A 8 -4.46 -28.78 -8.43
N LEU A 9 -3.99 -28.03 -9.44
CA LEU A 9 -4.44 -26.64 -9.68
C LEU A 9 -5.00 -26.50 -11.10
N ARG A 10 -6.12 -27.17 -11.37
CA ARG A 10 -6.98 -26.82 -12.51
C ARG A 10 -8.08 -25.89 -12.02
N TYR A 11 -7.91 -24.60 -12.30
CA TYR A 11 -9.01 -23.64 -12.30
C TYR A 11 -10.00 -24.08 -13.39
N GLY A 12 -11.28 -24.13 -13.05
CA GLY A 12 -12.34 -24.48 -14.00
C GLY A 12 -12.51 -23.38 -15.05
N ASP A 13 -12.43 -23.77 -16.31
CA ASP A 13 -12.83 -22.96 -17.46
C ASP A 13 -14.33 -22.70 -17.38
N GLY A 14 -14.69 -21.53 -16.87
CA GLY A 14 -16.04 -20.99 -16.92
C GLY A 14 -16.30 -20.33 -18.27
N ASP A 15 -17.17 -20.97 -19.04
CA ASP A 15 -17.74 -20.55 -20.31
C ASP A 15 -18.24 -19.09 -20.27
N LEU A 16 -17.55 -18.20 -20.97
CA LEU A 16 -17.93 -16.79 -21.12
C LEU A 16 -18.90 -16.66 -22.29
N GLY A 17 -20.20 -16.59 -21.94
CA GLY A 17 -21.26 -16.27 -22.89
C GLY A 17 -21.07 -14.89 -23.54
N ASP A 18 -21.34 -14.86 -24.84
CA ASP A 18 -21.24 -13.71 -25.73
C ASP A 18 -22.04 -12.50 -25.23
N ALA A 19 -21.34 -11.39 -24.96
CA ALA A 19 -21.95 -10.09 -24.69
C ALA A 19 -21.97 -9.25 -25.96
N GLU A 20 -23.19 -8.98 -26.45
CA GLU A 20 -23.48 -8.10 -27.58
C GLU A 20 -22.90 -6.68 -27.40
N ALA A 21 -22.29 -6.17 -28.46
CA ALA A 21 -21.72 -4.84 -28.54
C ALA A 21 -22.82 -3.76 -28.65
N VAL A 22 -22.86 -2.84 -27.70
CA VAL A 22 -23.68 -1.62 -27.75
C VAL A 22 -22.84 -0.45 -28.31
N PRO A 23 -23.31 0.30 -29.32
CA PRO A 23 -22.56 1.40 -29.90
C PRO A 23 -22.60 2.66 -29.02
N MET A 24 -21.43 3.17 -28.64
CA MET A 24 -21.27 4.48 -27.98
C MET A 24 -21.31 5.62 -29.01
N ALA A 25 -22.33 6.45 -28.92
CA ALA A 25 -22.44 7.71 -29.65
C ALA A 25 -21.52 8.79 -29.00
N ALA A 26 -20.79 9.50 -29.86
CA ALA A 26 -19.85 10.55 -29.49
C ALA A 26 -20.57 11.88 -29.20
N ALA A 27 -20.40 12.42 -27.99
CA ALA A 27 -20.71 13.81 -27.68
C ALA A 27 -19.41 14.63 -27.62
N LYS A 28 -19.26 15.57 -28.56
CA LYS A 28 -18.21 16.59 -28.57
C LYS A 28 -18.74 17.82 -27.85
N GLU A 29 -18.14 18.18 -26.71
CA GLU A 29 -18.31 19.50 -26.13
C GLU A 29 -16.95 20.20 -26.00
N THR A 30 -16.82 21.33 -26.69
CA THR A 30 -15.65 22.18 -26.77
C THR A 30 -15.75 23.30 -25.74
N CYS A 31 -14.98 23.21 -24.65
CA CYS A 31 -14.86 24.30 -23.68
C CYS A 31 -13.74 25.26 -24.12
N ARG A 32 -14.12 26.42 -24.68
CA ARG A 32 -13.22 27.54 -25.01
C ARG A 32 -13.02 28.44 -23.79
N TRP A 33 -11.85 28.40 -23.17
CA TRP A 33 -11.44 29.43 -22.20
C TRP A 33 -10.63 30.54 -22.89
N ARG A 34 -11.18 31.75 -22.83
CA ARG A 34 -10.66 32.99 -23.40
C ARG A 34 -9.71 33.64 -22.37
N TRP A 35 -8.42 33.71 -22.66
CA TRP A 35 -7.47 34.51 -21.89
C TRP A 35 -7.53 35.97 -22.36
N ARG A 36 -7.70 36.91 -21.43
CA ARG A 36 -7.52 38.36 -21.65
C ARG A 36 -6.19 38.81 -21.02
N PRO A 37 -5.33 39.57 -21.72
CA PRO A 37 -4.11 40.10 -21.16
C PRO A 37 -4.37 41.42 -20.44
N TRP A 38 -3.83 41.57 -19.23
CA TRP A 38 -3.71 42.86 -18.57
C TRP A 38 -2.33 43.46 -18.86
N LEU A 39 -2.32 44.57 -19.59
CA LEU A 39 -1.26 45.56 -19.57
C LEU A 39 -1.34 46.36 -18.26
N ARG A 40 -0.18 46.71 -17.69
CA ARG A 40 0.14 48.03 -17.09
C ARG A 40 1.64 48.05 -16.74
N THR A 41 2.46 48.69 -17.57
CA THR A 41 2.90 50.11 -17.49
C THR A 41 3.84 50.37 -16.31
N GLN A 42 5.13 50.50 -16.62
CA GLN A 42 6.14 51.09 -15.74
C GLN A 42 5.95 52.60 -15.66
N ILE A 43 6.05 53.18 -14.46
CA ILE A 43 6.31 54.61 -14.24
C ILE A 43 7.40 54.71 -13.17
N PHE A 44 8.53 55.31 -13.55
CA PHE A 44 9.55 55.85 -12.65
C PHE A 44 9.16 57.28 -12.25
N VAL A 45 9.20 57.61 -10.96
CA VAL A 45 9.41 58.98 -10.47
C VAL A 45 10.34 58.91 -9.25
N ALA A 46 11.34 59.78 -9.24
CA ALA A 46 12.38 59.89 -8.23
C ALA A 46 12.11 61.04 -7.25
N LEU A 47 12.80 60.96 -6.10
CA LEU A 47 13.16 61.99 -5.11
C LEU A 47 12.17 62.33 -3.98
N GLY A 48 12.68 62.23 -2.74
CA GLY A 48 12.11 62.89 -1.55
C GLY A 48 12.47 62.21 -0.22
N VAL A 49 13.47 62.73 0.49
CA VAL A 49 13.91 62.30 1.83
C VAL A 49 13.00 62.92 2.90
N SER A 50 12.43 62.13 3.83
CA SER A 50 12.25 62.49 5.25
C SER A 50 11.54 61.40 6.07
N THR A 51 12.22 60.99 7.15
CA THR A 51 11.68 60.49 8.44
C THR A 51 10.29 59.87 8.45
N LEU A 52 10.25 58.53 8.44
CA LEU A 52 9.20 57.77 9.13
C LEU A 52 9.82 56.51 9.74
N VAL A 53 10.31 56.64 10.96
CA VAL A 53 10.45 55.50 11.88
C VAL A 53 9.07 55.34 12.52
N LEU A 54 8.45 54.18 12.29
CA LEU A 54 7.45 53.46 13.11
C LEU A 54 6.54 52.63 12.19
N TYR A 55 6.40 51.34 12.54
CA TYR A 55 5.59 50.29 11.89
C TYR A 55 6.21 49.47 10.76
N LEU A 56 7.39 48.89 11.01
CA LEU A 56 7.83 47.66 10.34
C LEU A 56 7.79 46.48 11.34
N TRP A 57 6.59 46.12 11.78
CA TRP A 57 6.33 44.82 12.43
C TRP A 57 4.82 44.56 12.36
N PRO A 58 4.33 43.85 11.31
CA PRO A 58 3.94 42.46 11.55
C PRO A 58 4.14 41.50 10.36
N PHE A 59 4.89 41.87 9.30
CA PHE A 59 4.93 41.02 8.09
C PHE A 59 5.77 39.73 8.23
N GLU A 60 6.75 39.70 9.15
CA GLU A 60 7.58 38.50 9.37
C GLU A 60 6.85 37.37 10.12
N ARG A 61 5.83 37.66 10.92
CA ARG A 61 5.04 36.60 11.60
C ARG A 61 4.07 35.90 10.65
N ALA A 62 3.54 36.61 9.64
CA ALA A 62 2.67 36.03 8.64
C ALA A 62 3.45 35.10 7.69
N ALA A 63 4.65 35.51 7.24
CA ALA A 63 5.50 34.69 6.38
C ALA A 63 5.99 33.41 7.08
N ALA A 64 6.36 33.49 8.37
CA ALA A 64 6.75 32.31 9.15
C ALA A 64 5.60 31.32 9.35
N GLY A 65 4.36 31.81 9.58
CA GLY A 65 3.17 30.97 9.71
C GLY A 65 2.75 30.29 8.40
N VAL A 66 2.84 31.01 7.27
CA VAL A 66 2.55 30.46 5.94
C VAL A 66 3.63 29.47 5.51
N SER A 67 4.90 29.75 5.80
CA SER A 67 6.01 28.83 5.48
C SER A 67 5.97 27.55 6.33
N GLN A 68 5.55 27.61 7.60
CA GLN A 68 5.28 26.43 8.42
C GLN A 68 4.06 25.64 7.92
N ALA A 69 2.97 26.31 7.52
CA ALA A 69 1.79 25.64 6.99
C ALA A 69 2.05 24.92 5.66
N ILE A 70 2.84 25.51 4.76
CA ILE A 70 3.25 24.89 3.48
C ILE A 70 4.21 23.72 3.73
N ALA A 71 5.16 23.85 4.66
CA ALA A 71 6.06 22.75 5.04
C ALA A 71 5.32 21.58 5.73
N LEU A 72 4.22 21.85 6.43
CA LEU A 72 3.37 20.81 7.02
C LEU A 72 2.51 20.08 5.98
N GLU A 73 2.18 20.72 4.86
CA GLU A 73 1.47 20.06 3.75
C GLU A 73 2.33 19.05 2.99
N GLU A 74 3.65 19.28 2.87
CA GLU A 74 4.57 18.34 2.20
C GLU A 74 4.75 17.01 2.96
N VAL A 75 4.38 16.93 4.24
CA VAL A 75 4.48 15.69 5.06
C VAL A 75 3.19 14.87 5.04
N ASN A 76 2.23 15.19 4.17
CA ASN A 76 0.90 14.60 4.23
C ASN A 76 0.70 13.33 3.41
N SER A 77 1.68 12.88 2.63
CA SER A 77 1.54 11.64 1.87
C SER A 77 2.81 10.79 1.90
N ILE A 78 2.61 9.48 2.00
CA ILE A 78 3.68 8.47 1.91
C ILE A 78 3.86 7.93 0.49
N LEU A 79 2.87 8.15 -0.41
CA LEU A 79 2.86 7.54 -1.74
C LEU A 79 4.10 7.83 -2.61
N PRO A 80 4.75 9.02 -2.57
CA PRO A 80 6.01 9.24 -3.28
C PRO A 80 7.18 8.35 -2.81
N GLU A 81 7.07 7.77 -1.63
CA GLU A 81 8.06 6.85 -1.05
C GLU A 81 7.71 5.38 -1.27
N VAL A 82 6.57 5.09 -1.91
CA VAL A 82 6.17 3.74 -2.29
C VAL A 82 6.73 3.41 -3.69
N ALA A 83 7.22 2.19 -3.87
CA ALA A 83 7.67 1.68 -5.15
C ALA A 83 6.92 0.38 -5.49
N VAL A 84 6.23 0.35 -6.63
CA VAL A 84 5.56 -0.87 -7.12
C VAL A 84 6.58 -1.81 -7.72
N GLN A 85 6.68 -3.01 -7.18
CA GLN A 85 7.67 -4.01 -7.58
C GLN A 85 7.02 -5.16 -8.37
N PRO A 86 7.61 -5.62 -9.49
CA PRO A 86 7.07 -6.68 -10.32
C PRO A 86 7.42 -8.08 -9.76
N TYR A 87 7.21 -8.28 -8.46
CA TYR A 87 7.43 -9.55 -7.77
C TYR A 87 6.68 -9.56 -6.45
N GLY A 88 6.37 -10.74 -5.91
CA GLY A 88 5.89 -10.91 -4.54
C GLY A 88 6.99 -10.70 -3.51
N VAL A 89 6.65 -10.63 -2.21
CA VAL A 89 7.59 -10.25 -1.14
C VAL A 89 8.89 -11.06 -1.05
N LEU A 90 8.89 -12.30 -1.57
CA LEU A 90 10.07 -13.17 -1.64
C LEU A 90 10.93 -13.00 -2.92
N GLY A 91 10.62 -12.01 -3.77
CA GLY A 91 11.36 -11.71 -4.99
C GLY A 91 11.03 -12.62 -6.19
N VAL A 92 9.92 -13.36 -6.13
CA VAL A 92 9.43 -14.23 -7.20
C VAL A 92 8.14 -13.64 -7.79
N GLN A 93 7.96 -13.75 -9.09
CA GLN A 93 6.77 -13.33 -9.83
C GLN A 93 6.13 -14.55 -10.52
N LEU A 94 4.80 -14.55 -10.65
CA LEU A 94 4.08 -15.41 -11.59
C LEU A 94 3.91 -14.63 -12.90
N ASP A 95 4.61 -15.07 -13.95
CA ASP A 95 4.48 -14.45 -15.27
C ASP A 95 3.12 -14.78 -15.92
N SER A 96 2.84 -14.11 -17.03
CA SER A 96 1.64 -14.30 -17.85
C SER A 96 1.50 -15.70 -18.47
N LEU A 97 2.58 -16.51 -18.45
CA LEU A 97 2.60 -17.90 -18.88
C LEU A 97 2.52 -18.88 -17.70
N HIS A 98 2.24 -18.39 -16.49
CA HIS A 98 2.16 -19.15 -15.24
C HIS A 98 3.48 -19.81 -14.80
N HIS A 99 4.63 -19.24 -15.18
CA HIS A 99 5.92 -19.63 -14.64
C HIS A 99 6.31 -18.78 -13.44
N PHE A 100 7.01 -19.41 -12.48
CA PHE A 100 7.64 -18.70 -11.37
C PHE A 100 9.00 -18.17 -11.80
N VAL A 101 9.12 -16.85 -11.92
CA VAL A 101 10.35 -16.16 -12.32
C VAL A 101 10.94 -15.41 -11.13
N ARG A 102 12.24 -15.59 -10.87
CA ARG A 102 12.94 -14.82 -9.82
C ARG A 102 13.35 -13.45 -10.38
N GLN A 103 12.72 -12.40 -9.88
CA GLN A 103 12.96 -11.00 -10.28
C GLN A 103 13.82 -10.24 -9.27
N ALA A 104 13.84 -10.68 -8.01
CA ALA A 104 14.65 -10.08 -6.95
C ALA A 104 15.21 -11.13 -5.99
N ALA A 105 16.23 -10.72 -5.23
CA ALA A 105 16.72 -11.51 -4.12
C ALA A 105 15.64 -11.67 -3.03
N GLU A 106 15.72 -12.79 -2.31
CA GLU A 106 14.91 -12.98 -1.11
C GLU A 106 15.19 -11.88 -0.08
N PRO A 107 14.20 -11.53 0.77
CA PRO A 107 14.42 -10.63 1.89
C PRO A 107 15.55 -11.16 2.77
N TRP A 108 16.43 -10.27 3.19
CA TRP A 108 17.54 -10.59 4.07
C TRP A 108 17.80 -9.44 5.05
N GLY A 109 18.45 -9.76 6.17
CA GLY A 109 18.88 -8.79 7.17
C GLY A 109 17.73 -7.97 7.75
N LEU A 110 17.78 -6.65 7.58
CA LEU A 110 16.81 -5.71 8.15
C LEU A 110 15.57 -5.50 7.26
N THR A 111 15.21 -6.48 6.44
CA THR A 111 14.02 -6.43 5.58
C THR A 111 12.88 -7.19 6.25
N ALA A 112 11.80 -6.47 6.57
CA ALA A 112 10.55 -7.08 6.98
C ALA A 112 9.66 -7.37 5.76
N VAL A 113 8.92 -8.48 5.82
CA VAL A 113 7.87 -8.80 4.84
C VAL A 113 6.50 -8.87 5.50
N LEU A 114 5.49 -8.45 4.76
CA LEU A 114 4.09 -8.61 5.15
C LEU A 114 3.62 -10.03 4.83
N ASP A 115 3.01 -10.69 5.82
CA ASP A 115 2.29 -11.95 5.65
C ASP A 115 0.77 -11.72 5.80
N PRO A 116 -0.04 -11.92 4.74
CA PRO A 116 -1.50 -11.82 4.79
C PRO A 116 -2.10 -13.09 5.42
N ALA A 117 -1.82 -13.29 6.70
CA ALA A 117 -2.18 -14.47 7.46
C ALA A 117 -3.71 -14.66 7.55
N GLY A 118 -4.15 -15.91 7.60
CA GLY A 118 -5.53 -16.23 7.97
C GLY A 118 -5.65 -16.44 9.49
N LEU A 119 -6.64 -15.82 10.13
CA LEU A 119 -6.85 -15.88 11.58
C LEU A 119 -6.91 -17.33 12.11
N ARG A 120 -7.59 -18.22 11.40
CA ARG A 120 -7.67 -19.65 11.72
C ARG A 120 -6.33 -20.37 11.71
N PHE A 121 -5.37 -19.92 10.88
CA PHE A 121 -4.03 -20.51 10.86
C PHE A 121 -3.20 -20.05 12.06
N ILE A 122 -3.38 -18.79 12.47
CA ILE A 122 -2.72 -18.26 13.67
C ILE A 122 -3.19 -19.01 14.93
N HIS A 123 -4.50 -19.23 15.07
CA HIS A 123 -5.06 -19.77 16.32
C HIS A 123 -5.27 -21.29 16.36
N ASP A 124 -5.80 -21.86 15.28
CA ASP A 124 -6.40 -23.21 15.35
C ASP A 124 -5.57 -24.28 14.63
N ILE A 125 -5.01 -23.94 13.47
CA ILE A 125 -4.43 -24.93 12.54
C ILE A 125 -2.90 -24.92 12.56
N GLY A 126 -2.29 -23.74 12.74
CA GLY A 126 -0.86 -23.55 12.54
C GLY A 126 -0.47 -23.26 11.08
N PRO A 127 0.82 -22.95 10.84
CA PRO A 127 1.33 -22.50 9.54
C PRO A 127 1.26 -23.55 8.43
N ALA A 128 1.32 -24.85 8.74
CA ALA A 128 1.33 -25.93 7.76
C ALA A 128 0.11 -25.94 6.81
N GLY A 129 -1.05 -25.47 7.30
CA GLY A 129 -2.30 -25.49 6.53
C GLY A 129 -2.48 -24.35 5.54
N ALA A 130 -1.63 -23.31 5.59
CA ALA A 130 -1.83 -22.12 4.77
C ALA A 130 -1.57 -22.39 3.28
N GLY A 131 -2.13 -21.55 2.41
CA GLY A 131 -1.93 -21.55 0.95
C GLY A 131 -1.29 -20.26 0.45
N GLY A 132 -1.18 -20.12 -0.88
CA GLY A 132 -0.80 -18.87 -1.54
C GLY A 132 0.50 -18.24 -1.02
N ALA A 133 0.49 -16.92 -0.86
CA ALA A 133 1.65 -16.15 -0.39
C ALA A 133 2.11 -16.57 1.01
N SER A 134 1.18 -16.77 1.95
CA SER A 134 1.51 -17.18 3.33
C SER A 134 2.24 -18.52 3.38
N ARG A 135 1.84 -19.52 2.57
CA ARG A 135 2.57 -20.80 2.47
C ARG A 135 4.02 -20.59 2.04
N ALA A 136 4.24 -19.74 1.03
CA ALA A 136 5.57 -19.42 0.54
C ALA A 136 6.40 -18.74 1.64
N ILE A 137 5.82 -17.79 2.37
CA ILE A 137 6.46 -17.11 3.51
C ILE A 137 6.80 -18.11 4.61
N TYR A 138 5.89 -19.00 5.00
CA TYR A 138 6.12 -19.97 6.09
C TYR A 138 7.20 -21.00 5.74
N SER A 139 7.29 -21.40 4.47
CA SER A 139 8.40 -22.20 3.96
C SER A 139 9.73 -21.45 4.07
N TRP A 140 9.76 -20.18 3.66
CA TRP A 140 10.95 -19.32 3.79
C TRP A 140 11.37 -19.13 5.26
N LEU A 141 10.42 -18.98 6.18
CA LEU A 141 10.67 -18.90 7.62
C LEU A 141 11.09 -20.23 8.25
N ARG A 142 10.82 -21.36 7.57
CA ARG A 142 11.01 -22.74 8.08
C ARG A 142 10.10 -23.08 9.27
N ILE A 143 8.90 -22.50 9.30
CA ILE A 143 7.88 -22.77 10.32
C ILE A 143 6.76 -23.67 9.80
N ASN A 144 6.83 -24.14 8.55
CA ASN A 144 5.79 -24.94 7.91
C ASN A 144 5.51 -26.30 8.60
N LEU A 145 6.37 -26.73 9.53
CA LEU A 145 6.19 -27.93 10.35
C LEU A 145 5.86 -27.60 11.81
N ASP A 146 5.84 -26.31 12.17
CA ASP A 146 5.53 -25.91 13.53
C ASP A 146 4.05 -26.15 13.81
N PRO A 147 3.69 -26.70 14.99
CA PRO A 147 2.31 -27.01 15.29
C PRO A 147 1.45 -25.75 15.49
N ARG A 148 2.06 -24.63 15.86
CA ARG A 148 1.39 -23.36 16.18
C ARG A 148 2.30 -22.17 15.95
N PHE A 149 1.70 -21.00 15.75
CA PHE A 149 2.44 -19.73 15.76
C PHE A 149 2.97 -19.40 17.17
N PRO A 150 4.02 -18.54 17.25
CA PRO A 150 4.53 -18.00 18.51
C PRO A 150 3.43 -17.38 19.39
N GLY A 151 3.63 -17.44 20.70
CA GLY A 151 2.65 -16.97 21.69
C GLY A 151 2.30 -15.49 21.52
N ASP A 152 3.29 -14.64 21.30
CA ASP A 152 3.12 -13.19 21.09
C ASP A 152 2.32 -12.85 19.81
N VAL A 153 2.54 -13.60 18.72
CA VAL A 153 1.75 -13.47 17.48
C VAL A 153 0.30 -13.84 17.76
N ARG A 154 0.05 -14.97 18.44
CA ARG A 154 -1.29 -15.43 18.78
C ARG A 154 -2.00 -14.49 19.74
N GLU A 155 -1.29 -13.92 20.70
CA GLU A 155 -1.85 -12.98 21.69
C GLU A 155 -2.18 -11.62 21.06
N ALA A 156 -1.34 -11.12 20.14
CA ALA A 156 -1.56 -9.82 19.51
C ALA A 156 -2.58 -9.87 18.37
N VAL A 157 -2.65 -10.96 17.60
CA VAL A 157 -3.49 -11.06 16.41
C VAL A 157 -4.76 -11.85 16.73
N GLN A 158 -5.82 -11.15 17.16
CA GLN A 158 -7.07 -11.77 17.64
C GLN A 158 -8.22 -11.69 16.62
N LYS A 159 -8.17 -10.74 15.70
CA LYS A 159 -9.23 -10.47 14.73
C LYS A 159 -8.69 -9.87 13.44
N GLU A 160 -9.59 -9.65 12.48
CA GLU A 160 -9.28 -8.88 11.27
C GLU A 160 -8.67 -7.52 11.61
N CYS A 161 -7.77 -7.08 10.74
CA CYS A 161 -6.97 -5.87 10.81
C CYS A 161 -5.90 -5.85 11.92
N ASP A 162 -5.83 -6.83 12.82
CA ASP A 162 -4.71 -6.93 13.75
C ASP A 162 -3.42 -7.31 13.00
N ALA A 163 -2.30 -6.78 13.47
CA ALA A 163 -0.97 -7.08 12.94
C ALA A 163 0.04 -7.30 14.07
N LYS A 164 1.06 -8.13 13.81
CA LYS A 164 2.18 -8.33 14.73
C LYS A 164 3.50 -8.58 14.00
N MET A 165 4.50 -7.76 14.28
CA MET A 165 5.89 -8.04 13.94
C MET A 165 6.44 -9.16 14.82
N HIS A 166 7.07 -10.16 14.20
CA HIS A 166 7.81 -11.22 14.87
C HIS A 166 9.12 -11.52 14.13
N LYS A 167 10.16 -11.86 14.89
CA LYS A 167 11.48 -12.25 14.37
C LYS A 167 11.66 -13.77 14.47
N TYR A 168 11.84 -14.43 13.33
CA TYR A 168 12.17 -15.85 13.24
C TYR A 168 13.66 -16.01 12.91
N GLY A 169 14.50 -15.98 13.94
CA GLY A 169 15.95 -15.90 13.77
C GLY A 169 16.37 -14.58 13.15
N ASP A 170 16.94 -14.61 11.94
CA ASP A 170 17.37 -13.44 11.17
C ASP A 170 16.29 -12.86 10.25
N LYS A 171 15.09 -13.46 10.20
CA LYS A 171 13.97 -13.06 9.34
C LYS A 171 12.93 -12.29 10.15
N GLN A 172 12.35 -11.27 9.53
CA GLN A 172 11.36 -10.40 10.18
C GLN A 172 10.08 -10.40 9.36
N VAL A 173 8.95 -10.64 10.01
CA VAL A 173 7.64 -10.72 9.36
C VAL A 173 6.61 -9.97 10.18
N ILE A 174 5.78 -9.20 9.49
CA ILE A 174 4.56 -8.64 10.05
C ILE A 174 3.40 -9.53 9.62
N HIS A 175 2.89 -10.34 10.54
CA HIS A 175 1.68 -11.13 10.32
C HIS A 175 0.48 -10.21 10.45
N VAL A 176 -0.35 -10.11 9.42
CA VAL A 176 -1.57 -9.29 9.43
C VAL A 176 -2.75 -10.12 8.95
N VAL A 177 -3.87 -10.05 9.67
CA VAL A 177 -5.12 -10.65 9.19
C VAL A 177 -5.85 -9.59 8.38
N GLY A 178 -5.84 -9.72 7.05
CA GLY A 178 -6.61 -8.84 6.17
C GLY A 178 -8.13 -9.06 6.31
N PRO A 179 -8.96 -8.04 6.04
CA PRO A 179 -10.40 -8.24 5.96
C PRO A 179 -10.78 -9.22 4.84
N ASP A 180 -11.83 -10.02 5.06
CA ASP A 180 -12.40 -10.89 4.04
C ASP A 180 -13.60 -10.21 3.36
N PHE A 181 -13.48 -9.94 2.06
CA PHE A 181 -14.55 -9.30 1.29
C PHE A 181 -15.43 -10.28 0.50
N THR A 182 -15.22 -11.59 0.61
CA THR A 182 -15.94 -12.61 -0.18
C THR A 182 -17.45 -12.57 0.01
N ASN A 183 -17.93 -12.20 1.20
CA ASN A 183 -19.35 -12.16 1.55
C ASN A 183 -19.94 -10.75 1.61
N VAL A 184 -19.22 -9.75 1.09
CA VAL A 184 -19.72 -8.37 1.08
C VAL A 184 -20.74 -8.22 -0.05
N PRO A 185 -21.94 -7.68 0.22
CA PRO A 185 -22.89 -7.34 -0.84
C PRO A 185 -22.21 -6.45 -1.88
N TRP A 186 -22.50 -6.70 -3.16
CA TRP A 186 -22.14 -5.87 -4.31
C TRP A 186 -21.95 -4.40 -3.96
N ALA A 187 -20.84 -3.82 -4.46
CA ALA A 187 -20.19 -2.58 -4.01
C ALA A 187 -21.11 -1.35 -3.91
N SER A 188 -21.97 -1.34 -2.90
CA SER A 188 -22.67 -0.15 -2.43
C SER A 188 -21.63 0.87 -1.94
N PHE A 189 -22.05 2.12 -1.87
CA PHE A 189 -21.21 3.18 -1.33
C PHE A 189 -20.76 2.86 0.10
N GLU A 190 -21.65 2.30 0.91
CA GLU A 190 -21.39 1.86 2.28
C GLU A 190 -20.36 0.73 2.33
N ALA A 191 -20.52 -0.29 1.46
CA ALA A 191 -19.58 -1.41 1.39
C ALA A 191 -18.18 -0.94 0.96
N GLN A 192 -18.08 0.00 0.02
CA GLN A 192 -16.82 0.57 -0.41
C GLN A 192 -16.16 1.40 0.71
N ALA A 193 -16.95 2.19 1.45
CA ALA A 193 -16.46 2.95 2.60
C ALA A 193 -15.95 2.02 3.70
N GLU A 194 -16.68 0.94 4.01
CA GLU A 194 -16.25 -0.08 4.98
C GLU A 194 -14.97 -0.78 4.55
N ALA A 195 -14.88 -1.20 3.27
CA ALA A 195 -13.67 -1.83 2.74
C ALA A 195 -12.45 -0.90 2.84
N SER A 196 -12.60 0.37 2.47
CA SER A 196 -11.55 1.38 2.60
C SER A 196 -11.13 1.57 4.06
N GLN A 197 -12.08 1.63 5.00
CA GLN A 197 -11.79 1.78 6.44
C GLN A 197 -11.06 0.57 7.03
N LYS A 198 -11.48 -0.65 6.69
CA LYS A 198 -10.83 -1.88 7.16
C LYS A 198 -9.41 -2.00 6.62
N LEU A 199 -9.20 -1.77 5.32
CA LEU A 199 -7.85 -1.74 4.74
C LEU A 199 -6.97 -0.66 5.37
N THR A 200 -7.52 0.55 5.60
CA THR A 200 -6.81 1.63 6.28
C THR A 200 -6.35 1.20 7.68
N THR A 201 -7.22 0.51 8.43
CA THR A 201 -6.89 0.01 9.77
C THR A 201 -5.79 -1.05 9.73
N ALA A 202 -5.88 -2.01 8.80
CA ALA A 202 -4.87 -3.05 8.65
C ALA A 202 -3.49 -2.46 8.27
N TYR A 203 -3.44 -1.56 7.29
CA TYR A 203 -2.19 -0.89 6.92
C TYR A 203 -1.65 0.00 8.02
N LYS A 204 -2.51 0.64 8.82
CA LYS A 204 -2.08 1.43 9.98
C LYS A 204 -1.32 0.56 10.98
N HIS A 205 -1.88 -0.58 11.38
CA HIS A 205 -1.22 -1.49 12.32
C HIS A 205 0.08 -2.07 11.74
N VAL A 206 0.15 -2.32 10.43
CA VAL A 206 1.41 -2.72 9.77
C VAL A 206 2.47 -1.62 9.88
N LEU A 207 2.11 -0.36 9.63
CA LEU A 207 3.05 0.76 9.74
C LEU A 207 3.50 0.99 11.19
N GLU A 208 2.62 0.84 12.17
CA GLU A 208 2.96 0.94 13.60
C GLU A 208 3.92 -0.19 14.03
N GLU A 209 3.66 -1.43 13.63
CA GLU A 209 4.55 -2.57 13.93
C GLU A 209 5.91 -2.44 13.23
N PHE A 210 5.95 -1.89 12.01
CA PHE A 210 7.20 -1.58 11.33
C PHE A 210 7.97 -0.46 12.03
N GLU A 211 7.29 0.63 12.41
CA GLU A 211 7.90 1.80 13.07
C GLU A 211 8.49 1.45 14.43
N ALA A 212 7.86 0.53 15.17
CA ALA A 212 8.34 0.01 16.44
C ALA A 212 9.47 -1.04 16.33
N SER A 213 9.87 -1.42 15.10
CA SER A 213 10.87 -2.46 14.84
C SER A 213 12.25 -1.91 14.47
N ASP A 214 13.24 -2.80 14.39
CA ASP A 214 14.58 -2.47 13.87
C ASP A 214 14.68 -2.63 12.33
N ALA A 215 13.58 -2.94 11.65
CA ALA A 215 13.57 -3.13 10.21
C ALA A 215 13.80 -1.81 9.47
N GLN A 216 14.54 -1.86 8.37
CA GLN A 216 14.87 -0.70 7.53
C GLN A 216 14.15 -0.73 6.18
N ARG A 217 13.72 -1.91 5.74
CA ARG A 217 12.98 -2.13 4.49
C ARG A 217 11.70 -2.87 4.80
N LEU A 218 10.64 -2.53 4.08
CA LEU A 218 9.35 -3.19 4.19
C LEU A 218 8.86 -3.58 2.80
N ARG A 219 8.58 -4.88 2.61
CA ARG A 219 7.92 -5.42 1.42
C ARG A 219 6.48 -5.78 1.77
N LEU A 220 5.53 -5.11 1.13
CA LEU A 220 4.10 -5.30 1.31
C LEU A 220 3.52 -6.18 0.21
N LEU A 221 2.49 -6.95 0.56
CA LEU A 221 1.51 -7.44 -0.41
C LEU A 221 0.26 -6.55 -0.34
N PRO A 222 -0.57 -6.54 -1.39
CA PRO A 222 -1.94 -6.05 -1.28
C PRO A 222 -2.70 -6.86 -0.23
N ILE A 223 -3.05 -6.22 0.88
CA ILE A 223 -3.85 -6.86 1.95
C ILE A 223 -5.23 -7.17 1.38
N SER A 224 -5.72 -8.39 1.62
CA SER A 224 -6.98 -8.90 1.04
C SER A 224 -6.93 -9.13 -0.47
N GLY A 225 -5.74 -9.26 -1.06
CA GLY A 225 -5.58 -9.72 -2.44
C GLY A 225 -6.05 -11.16 -2.67
N GLY A 226 -6.15 -11.55 -3.94
CA GLY A 226 -6.54 -12.90 -4.34
C GLY A 226 -7.94 -13.26 -3.88
N ILE A 227 -8.06 -14.40 -3.17
CA ILE A 227 -9.36 -14.97 -2.79
C ILE A 227 -10.16 -14.09 -1.82
N ASN A 228 -9.51 -13.22 -1.02
CA ASN A 228 -10.19 -12.37 -0.04
C ASN A 228 -10.71 -11.06 -0.65
N ALA A 229 -10.42 -10.77 -1.91
CA ALA A 229 -10.76 -9.49 -2.53
C ALA A 229 -12.25 -9.34 -2.82
N GLY A 230 -12.97 -10.47 -2.95
CA GLY A 230 -14.40 -10.52 -3.22
C GLY A 230 -14.83 -9.60 -4.38
N PRO A 231 -15.92 -8.82 -4.24
CA PRO A 231 -16.39 -7.92 -5.29
C PRO A 231 -15.45 -6.73 -5.55
N PHE A 232 -14.48 -6.48 -4.66
CA PHE A 232 -13.54 -5.37 -4.78
C PHE A 232 -12.28 -5.70 -5.58
N PHE A 233 -12.13 -6.91 -6.12
CA PHE A 233 -10.92 -7.36 -6.83
C PHE A 233 -10.40 -6.33 -7.85
N LYS A 234 -11.29 -5.74 -8.66
CA LYS A 234 -10.92 -4.74 -9.68
C LYS A 234 -10.58 -3.37 -9.08
N GLN A 235 -11.16 -2.98 -7.95
CA GLN A 235 -10.87 -1.71 -7.27
C GLN A 235 -9.74 -1.82 -6.24
N LEU A 236 -9.29 -3.04 -5.91
CA LEU A 236 -8.29 -3.29 -4.88
C LEU A 236 -6.99 -2.50 -5.08
N PRO A 237 -6.45 -2.30 -6.30
CA PRO A 237 -5.29 -1.44 -6.50
C PRO A 237 -5.50 -0.02 -5.97
N GLN A 238 -6.62 0.61 -6.31
CA GLN A 238 -6.96 1.96 -5.86
C GLN A 238 -7.18 1.99 -4.33
N LEU A 239 -7.98 1.04 -3.81
CA LEU A 239 -8.27 0.94 -2.39
C LEU A 239 -7.00 0.72 -1.55
N THR A 240 -6.02 -0.02 -2.09
CA THR A 240 -4.74 -0.30 -1.44
C THR A 240 -3.95 0.98 -1.22
N PHE A 241 -3.71 1.78 -2.26
CA PHE A 241 -2.93 3.01 -2.11
C PHE A 241 -3.67 4.08 -1.31
N GLU A 242 -4.99 4.21 -1.49
CA GLU A 242 -5.80 5.09 -0.63
C GLU A 242 -5.72 4.70 0.84
N ALA A 243 -5.79 3.39 1.14
CA ALA A 243 -5.70 2.88 2.50
C ALA A 243 -4.31 3.12 3.11
N ILE A 244 -3.23 2.91 2.36
CA ILE A 244 -1.86 3.19 2.81
C ILE A 244 -1.69 4.67 3.13
N ASP A 245 -2.17 5.57 2.26
CA ASP A 245 -2.05 7.01 2.47
C ASP A 245 -2.88 7.49 3.67
N LYS A 246 -4.13 7.02 3.80
CA LYS A 246 -4.99 7.32 4.97
C LYS A 246 -4.38 6.76 6.26
N ALA A 247 -3.84 5.54 6.22
CA ALA A 247 -3.20 4.90 7.35
C ALA A 247 -2.02 5.75 7.85
N PHE A 248 -1.12 6.12 6.94
CA PHE A 248 0.02 6.99 7.23
C PHE A 248 -0.42 8.35 7.81
N ARG A 249 -1.39 9.02 7.18
CA ARG A 249 -1.89 10.33 7.66
C ARG A 249 -2.44 10.28 9.08
N SER A 250 -3.01 9.14 9.47
CA SER A 250 -3.60 8.92 10.80
C SER A 250 -2.56 8.68 11.90
N LEU A 251 -1.29 8.46 11.56
CA LEU A 251 -0.23 8.25 12.53
C LEU A 251 0.19 9.56 13.22
N PRO A 252 0.75 9.49 14.44
CA PRO A 252 1.36 10.64 15.10
C PRO A 252 2.43 11.31 14.23
N MET A 253 2.58 12.63 14.36
CA MET A 253 3.52 13.40 13.53
C MET A 253 4.97 12.92 13.65
N SER A 254 5.38 12.44 14.83
CA SER A 254 6.70 11.84 15.05
C SER A 254 6.91 10.58 14.21
N SER A 255 5.96 9.64 14.26
CA SER A 255 6.01 8.39 13.48
C SER A 255 5.99 8.68 11.97
N LYS A 256 5.19 9.66 11.52
CA LYS A 256 5.17 10.08 10.11
C LYS A 256 6.54 10.56 9.62
N HIS A 257 7.23 11.40 10.39
CA HIS A 257 8.57 11.87 10.03
C HIS A 257 9.59 10.73 9.98
N HIS A 258 9.57 9.84 10.99
CA HIS A 258 10.49 8.71 11.05
C HIS A 258 10.29 7.76 9.85
N LEU A 259 9.04 7.40 9.55
CA LEU A 259 8.70 6.57 8.40
C LEU A 259 9.13 7.21 7.08
N LEU A 260 8.86 8.50 6.87
CA LEU A 260 9.31 9.19 5.64
C LEU A 260 10.82 9.24 5.51
N GLN A 261 11.56 9.47 6.60
CA GLN A 261 13.02 9.43 6.57
C GLN A 261 13.53 8.02 6.22
N SER A 262 12.92 6.99 6.79
CA SER A 262 13.25 5.59 6.50
C SER A 262 12.99 5.24 5.03
N PHE A 263 11.78 5.54 4.53
CA PHE A 263 11.39 5.20 3.16
C PHE A 263 12.02 6.08 2.09
N LYS A 264 12.45 7.31 2.40
CA LYS A 264 13.32 8.09 1.49
C LYS A 264 14.62 7.35 1.16
N LYS A 265 15.16 6.59 2.12
CA LYS A 265 16.41 5.85 1.95
C LYS A 265 16.19 4.46 1.33
N HIS A 266 15.10 3.79 1.68
CA HIS A 266 14.92 2.37 1.41
C HIS A 266 13.70 2.01 0.54
N LYS A 267 12.80 2.97 0.31
CA LYS A 267 11.46 2.83 -0.28
C LYS A 267 10.57 1.82 0.46
N LEU A 268 9.27 2.07 0.41
CA LEU A 268 8.24 1.11 0.80
C LEU A 268 7.88 0.28 -0.44
N GLU A 269 8.21 -1.01 -0.46
CA GLU A 269 8.01 -1.84 -1.65
C GLU A 269 6.59 -2.44 -1.65
N MET A 270 5.76 -2.07 -2.62
CA MET A 270 4.48 -2.72 -2.90
C MET A 270 4.71 -3.85 -3.90
N CYS A 271 4.79 -5.07 -3.42
CA CYS A 271 5.16 -6.26 -4.18
C CYS A 271 3.95 -6.90 -4.88
N ILE A 272 3.92 -6.87 -6.22
CA ILE A 272 2.85 -7.45 -7.04
C ILE A 272 3.31 -8.78 -7.63
N PHE A 273 2.74 -9.87 -7.12
CA PHE A 273 3.14 -11.23 -7.48
C PHE A 273 2.76 -11.62 -8.91
N GLU A 274 1.55 -11.29 -9.37
CA GLU A 274 1.06 -11.65 -10.70
C GLU A 274 1.39 -10.55 -11.71
N GLU A 275 2.07 -10.91 -12.80
CA GLU A 275 2.41 -9.96 -13.88
C GLU A 275 1.17 -9.26 -14.45
N THR A 276 0.07 -9.99 -14.60
CA THR A 276 -1.21 -9.49 -15.13
C THR A 276 -1.86 -8.41 -14.23
N SER A 277 -1.51 -8.37 -12.94
CA SER A 277 -2.02 -7.38 -12.00
C SER A 277 -1.15 -6.11 -11.93
N LEU A 278 0.10 -6.16 -12.41
CA LEU A 278 1.10 -5.10 -12.23
C LEU A 278 0.64 -3.74 -12.77
N ALA A 279 0.12 -3.72 -14.00
CA ALA A 279 -0.30 -2.49 -14.67
C ALA A 279 -1.41 -1.75 -13.90
N ALA A 280 -2.33 -2.48 -13.27
CA ALA A 280 -3.40 -1.87 -12.49
C ALA A 280 -2.89 -1.18 -11.22
N TYR A 281 -1.89 -1.75 -10.55
CA TYR A 281 -1.25 -1.11 -9.39
C TYR A 281 -0.38 0.09 -9.78
N GLN A 282 0.36 0.00 -10.89
CA GLN A 282 1.11 1.16 -11.41
C GLN A 282 0.18 2.31 -11.79
N ALA A 283 -0.97 2.01 -12.43
CA ALA A 283 -1.96 3.02 -12.78
C ALA A 283 -2.64 3.66 -11.55
N ALA A 284 -2.87 2.88 -10.48
CA ALA A 284 -3.48 3.36 -9.25
C ALA A 284 -2.55 4.28 -8.42
N CYS A 285 -1.24 4.20 -8.60
CA CYS A 285 -0.30 5.16 -8.04
C CYS A 285 0.78 5.57 -9.06
N PRO A 286 0.51 6.61 -9.86
CA PRO A 286 1.45 7.08 -10.88
C PRO A 286 2.80 7.58 -10.32
N THR A 287 2.82 8.04 -9.07
CA THR A 287 4.07 8.46 -8.39
C THR A 287 4.86 7.30 -7.80
N CYS A 288 4.31 6.08 -7.83
CA CYS A 288 4.93 4.87 -7.27
C CYS A 288 5.62 3.99 -8.33
N ALA A 289 5.55 4.37 -9.61
CA ALA A 289 6.09 3.62 -10.74
C ALA A 289 7.61 3.76 -10.90
#